data_AF-A0A484X1R1-F1
#
_entry.id   AF-A0A484X1R1-F1
#
_cell.length_a   1.000
_cell.length_b   1.000
_cell.length_c   1.000
_cell.angle_alpha   90.00
_cell.angle_beta   90.00
_cell.angle_gamma   90.00
#
_symmetry.space_group_name_H-M   'P 1'
#
loop_
_entity.id
_entity.type
_entity.pdbx_description
1 polymer ?
#
loop_
_entity_poly.entity_id
_entity_poly.type
_entity_poly.pdbx_seq_one_letter_code
_entity_poly.pdbx_strand_id
1 'polypeptide(L)' 'MITKGRHDPCVGIRAVPIAEAMLAIVLMDHLLRQRAQNADVKTDIPRW' A
#
# COMPACT_ATOMS: atom_id res chain seq x y z
N MET A 1 7.59 -17.87 -36.18
CA MET A 1 8.86 -17.94 -35.41
C MET A 1 8.47 -17.99 -33.94
N ILE A 2 8.63 -19.13 -33.26
CA ILE A 2 8.36 -19.24 -31.82
C ILE A 2 9.69 -19.03 -31.11
N THR A 3 9.83 -17.93 -30.38
CA THR A 3 10.99 -17.65 -29.54
C THR A 3 10.88 -18.50 -28.28
N LYS A 4 11.77 -19.48 -28.11
CA LYS A 4 11.80 -20.31 -26.90
C LYS A 4 12.50 -19.52 -25.78
N GLY A 5 11.81 -19.32 -24.66
CA GLY A 5 12.33 -18.59 -23.49
C GLY A 5 11.46 -18.83 -22.25
N ARG A 6 11.99 -18.52 -21.06
CA ARG A 6 11.26 -18.68 -19.80
C ARG A 6 10.20 -17.58 -19.68
N HIS A 7 8.94 -17.97 -19.69
CA HIS A 7 7.81 -17.09 -19.42
C HIS A 7 7.17 -17.52 -18.11
N ASP A 8 6.75 -16.55 -17.31
CA ASP A 8 6.02 -16.87 -16.10
C ASP A 8 4.63 -17.39 -16.48
N PRO A 9 4.20 -18.56 -15.97
CA PRO A 9 2.86 -19.07 -16.22
C PRO A 9 1.79 -18.22 -15.52
N CYS A 10 2.18 -17.43 -14.51
CA CYS A 10 1.38 -16.39 -13.89
C CYS A 10 2.30 -15.32 -13.31
N VAL A 11 2.17 -14.08 -13.79
CA VAL A 11 2.94 -12.93 -13.26
C VAL A 11 2.40 -12.42 -11.92
N GLY A 12 1.14 -12.74 -11.59
CA GLY A 12 0.40 -12.17 -10.46
C GLY A 12 0.98 -12.49 -9.08
N ILE A 13 1.58 -13.68 -8.91
CA ILE A 13 2.18 -14.08 -7.62
C ILE A 13 3.31 -13.12 -7.24
N ARG A 14 4.08 -12.63 -8.23
CA ARG A 14 5.15 -11.66 -8.00
C ARG A 14 4.62 -10.25 -7.69
N ALA A 15 3.37 -9.96 -8.01
CA ALA A 15 2.76 -8.66 -7.76
C ALA A 15 2.28 -8.48 -6.31
N VAL A 16 2.05 -9.56 -5.57
CA VAL A 16 1.58 -9.51 -4.17
C VAL A 16 2.48 -8.66 -3.27
N PRO A 17 3.80 -8.91 -3.16
CA PRO A 17 4.65 -8.08 -2.30
C PRO A 17 4.75 -6.62 -2.79
N ILE A 18 4.57 -6.37 -4.09
CA ILE A 18 4.52 -5.02 -4.64
C ILE A 18 3.25 -4.31 -4.15
N ALA A 19 2.10 -4.99 -4.24
CA ALA A 19 0.82 -4.43 -3.79
C ALA A 19 0.81 -4.14 -2.28
N GLU A 20 1.39 -5.02 -1.47
CA GLU A 20 1.53 -4.82 -0.02
C GLU A 20 2.38 -3.58 0.30
N ALA A 21 3.52 -3.42 -0.38
CA ALA A 21 4.38 -2.25 -0.21
C ALA A 21 3.67 -0.95 -0.65
N MET A 22 2.98 -0.98 -1.79
CA MET A 22 2.22 0.17 -2.28
C MET A 22 1.09 0.57 -1.32
N LEU A 23 0.39 -0.41 -0.73
CA LEU A 23 -0.64 -0.15 0.28
C LEU A 23 -0.03 0.52 1.52
N ALA A 24 1.11 0.04 2.01
CA ALA A 24 1.80 0.64 3.14
C ALA A 24 2.21 2.09 2.87
N ILE A 25 2.73 2.38 1.66
CA ILE A 25 3.10 3.75 1.25
C ILE A 25 1.87 4.65 1.22
N VAL A 26 0.76 4.20 0.63
CA VAL A 26 -0.49 4.97 0.55
C VAL A 26 -1.04 5.27 1.94
N LEU A 27 -1.05 4.27 2.85
CA LEU A 27 -1.49 4.47 4.23
C LEU A 27 -0.60 5.48 4.96
N MET A 28 0.72 5.42 4.76
CA MET A 28 1.65 6.38 5.35
C MET A 28 1.46 7.80 4.81
N ASP A 29 1.23 7.96 3.51
CA ASP A 29 0.92 9.27 2.91
C ASP A 29 -0.37 9.85 3.50
N HIS A 30 -1.44 9.05 3.58
CA HIS A 30 -2.70 9.51 4.16
C HIS A 30 -2.58 9.84 5.66
N LEU A 31 -1.82 9.05 6.41
CA LEU A 31 -1.52 9.34 7.81
C LEU A 31 -0.80 10.69 7.95
N LEU A 32 0.24 10.94 7.15
CA LEU A 32 0.99 12.19 7.19
C LEU A 32 0.14 13.38 6.73
N ARG A 33 -0.72 13.22 5.72
CA ARG A 33 -1.67 14.25 5.29
C ARG A 33 -2.67 14.61 6.39
N GLN A 34 -3.22 13.62 7.09
CA GLN A 34 -4.10 13.86 8.23
C GLN A 34 -3.37 14.62 9.34
N ARG A 35 -2.14 14.21 9.67
CA ARG A 35 -1.30 14.89 10.67
C ARG A 35 -0.93 16.31 10.24
N ALA A 36 -0.71 16.56 8.95
CA ALA A 36 -0.41 17.90 8.45
C ALA A 36 -1.60 18.86 8.60
N GLN A 37 -2.83 18.38 8.41
CA GLN A 37 -4.03 19.21 8.55
C GLN A 37 -4.47 19.41 10.00
N ASN A 38 -4.35 18.36 10.82
CA ASN A 38 -4.92 18.31 12.17
C ASN A 38 -3.87 18.15 13.28
N ALA A 39 -2.58 18.35 12.99
CA ALA A 39 -1.47 18.10 13.92
C ALA A 39 -1.60 16.71 14.60
N ASP A 40 -1.43 16.66 15.92
CA ASP A 40 -1.63 15.46 16.75
C ASP A 40 -2.92 15.59 17.58
N VAL A 41 -4.06 15.83 16.91
CA VAL A 41 -5.36 15.93 17.57
C VAL A 41 -5.68 14.62 18.30
N LYS A 42 -5.80 14.73 19.63
CA LYS A 42 -6.34 13.69 20.50
C LYS A 42 -7.81 13.98 20.74
N THR A 43 -8.64 12.96 20.60
CA THR A 43 -10.08 13.05 20.85
C THR A 43 -10.38 12.41 22.20
N ASP A 44 -10.95 13.20 23.12
CA ASP A 44 -11.28 12.76 24.48
C ASP A 44 -12.70 12.18 24.58
N ILE A 45 -13.40 12.05 23.45
CA ILE A 45 -14.74 11.46 23.42
C ILE A 45 -14.65 9.93 23.58
N PRO A 46 -15.48 9.32 24.45
CA PRO A 46 -15.46 7.88 24.65
C PRO A 46 -15.88 7.16 23.36
N ARG A 47 -15.03 6.22 22.90
CA ARG A 47 -15.42 5.26 21.87
C ARG A 47 -16.08 4.08 22.58
N TRP A 48 -17.40 4.02 22.45
CA TRP A 48 -18.23 2.88 22.85
C TRP A 48 -17.89 1.64 22.04
#